data_AF-A0A6P3J1D5-F1
#
_entry.id   AF-A0A6P3J1D5-F1
#
_cell.length_a   1.000
_cell.length_b   1.000
_cell.length_c   1.000
_cell.angle_alpha   90.00
_cell.angle_beta   90.00
_cell.angle_gamma   90.00
#
_symmetry.space_group_name_H-M   'P 1'
#
loop_
_entity.id
_entity.type
_entity.pdbx_description
1 polymer ?
#
loop_
_entity_poly.entity_id
_entity_poly.type
_entity_poly.pdbx_seq_one_letter_code
_entity_poly.pdbx_strand_id
1 'polypeptide(L)'
;MSSENRRCAALAHLSGSTTSHLSPSWRKRRALGVEPKGLKTPVQVCHLVRQEAELGSDPYSLAREVQGLCVSYKFIKQLHVVIRRTCQCHKFLKCLIWCDFSEEDMYRAADEIEKEKELLIHERGSSEARLSVAPEMDIMDYCKKEWRGNTQKATCMKKGYEEVSQKFTSIRRVRGDNYCALRATLFQAMSQPAVLPSWLQDPELTLLPEKLISKYSWIKQWKLGLKFEGKSKDLVDKIKESLALLRKKWASLAELRTAEARQMACDELFTNEEEEYSLYEAVKFLMLNRAIELYDDKEKGREVPFFSVLLFARDTSSDPGQLLRNHLNQVGHTGGLEQVEMFLLAYAVRHTIQVYRLSKYGTEEFITVYPTDAPRDWPVVTLIAEDDRHYNVPVRVCEETSL
;
A
#
# COMPACT_ATOMS: atom_id res chain seq x y z
N MET A 1 -14.15 43.47 -36.53
CA MET A 1 -14.07 42.04 -36.21
C MET A 1 -12.89 41.83 -35.29
N SER A 2 -12.95 41.34 -34.06
CA SER A 2 -13.99 41.20 -33.01
C SER A 2 -13.31 40.27 -32.00
N SER A 3 -12.60 40.75 -30.97
CA SER A 3 -13.08 41.43 -29.77
C SER A 3 -14.23 40.69 -29.05
N GLU A 4 -13.98 39.42 -28.70
CA GLU A 4 -14.62 38.69 -27.59
C GLU A 4 -14.35 39.31 -26.20
N ASN A 5 -14.16 40.64 -26.15
CA ASN A 5 -14.13 41.48 -24.95
C ASN A 5 -15.52 42.05 -24.61
N ARG A 6 -16.59 41.36 -25.01
CA ARG A 6 -17.98 41.74 -24.67
C ARG A 6 -18.77 40.55 -24.20
N ARG A 7 -18.52 40.08 -22.97
CA ARG A 7 -19.53 39.31 -22.22
C ARG A 7 -19.38 39.23 -20.70
N CYS A 8 -18.49 40.02 -20.09
CA CYS A 8 -18.39 40.11 -18.62
C CYS A 8 -18.63 41.54 -18.10
N ALA A 9 -19.57 42.27 -18.69
CA ALA A 9 -20.02 43.56 -18.16
C ALA A 9 -21.52 43.73 -18.37
N ALA A 10 -22.31 43.16 -17.46
CA ALA A 10 -23.65 43.65 -17.15
C ALA A 10 -24.11 43.03 -15.82
N LEU A 11 -24.58 43.90 -14.91
CA LEU A 11 -25.30 43.61 -13.66
C LEU A 11 -24.39 43.12 -12.52
N ALA A 12 -24.14 43.83 -11.42
CA ALA A 12 -24.62 45.09 -10.85
C ALA A 12 -23.57 45.46 -9.75
N HIS A 13 -23.27 46.70 -9.39
CA HIS A 13 -24.18 47.75 -8.99
C HIS A 13 -23.48 49.12 -9.04
N LEU A 14 -24.33 50.14 -9.16
CA LEU A 14 -24.11 51.56 -8.94
C LEU A 14 -23.06 51.88 -7.87
N SER A 15 -22.20 52.83 -8.25
CA SER A 15 -21.28 53.60 -7.44
C SER A 15 -21.92 54.19 -6.17
N GLY A 16 -21.21 54.11 -5.05
CA GLY A 16 -21.53 54.88 -3.85
C GLY A 16 -20.73 54.43 -2.63
N SER A 17 -19.48 54.87 -2.56
CA SER A 17 -18.50 54.66 -1.48
C SER A 17 -19.01 54.96 -0.06
N THR A 18 -18.61 54.17 0.94
CA THR A 18 -17.66 54.61 2.00
C THR A 18 -17.20 53.47 2.93
N THR A 19 -15.88 53.48 3.17
CA THR A 19 -15.09 52.85 4.26
C THR A 19 -14.97 51.32 4.34
N SER A 20 -13.94 50.86 3.64
CA SER A 20 -13.24 49.57 3.73
C SER A 20 -12.32 49.47 4.96
N HIS A 21 -12.54 48.47 5.81
CA HIS A 21 -11.45 47.76 6.51
C HIS A 21 -11.35 46.35 5.92
N LEU A 22 -10.79 46.25 4.72
CA LEU A 22 -10.42 44.96 4.11
C LEU A 22 -8.96 44.68 4.42
N SER A 23 -8.70 43.57 5.11
CA SER A 23 -7.35 43.15 5.49
C SER A 23 -6.52 42.78 4.24
N PRO A 24 -5.19 43.01 4.23
CA PRO A 24 -4.35 42.69 3.07
C PRO A 24 -4.31 41.19 2.76
N SER A 25 -4.33 40.87 1.47
CA SER A 25 -4.23 39.50 0.93
C SER A 25 -2.95 38.78 1.39
N TRP A 26 -3.04 37.46 1.51
CA TRP A 26 -1.98 36.59 2.02
C TRP A 26 -0.66 36.69 1.25
N ARG A 27 -0.71 36.96 -0.07
CA ARG A 27 0.47 37.23 -0.90
C ARG A 27 1.30 38.42 -0.40
N LYS A 28 0.66 39.43 0.20
CA LYS A 28 1.32 40.59 0.82
C LYS A 28 1.98 40.25 2.17
N ARG A 29 1.45 39.29 2.92
CA ARG A 29 2.02 38.86 4.23
C ARG A 29 3.24 37.97 4.06
N ARG A 30 3.26 37.13 3.01
CA ARG A 30 4.40 36.27 2.69
C ARG A 30 5.60 37.06 2.15
N ALA A 31 5.35 38.12 1.36
CA ALA A 31 6.38 39.07 0.93
C ALA A 31 7.02 39.87 2.10
N LEU A 32 6.38 39.89 3.27
CA LEU A 32 6.86 40.53 4.49
C LEU A 32 7.50 39.54 5.49
N GLY A 33 7.74 38.29 5.09
CA GLY A 33 8.44 37.31 5.94
C GLY A 33 7.63 36.75 7.12
N VAL A 34 6.30 36.86 7.08
CA VAL A 34 5.43 36.32 8.14
C VAL A 34 5.04 34.87 7.80
N GLU A 35 5.60 33.90 8.52
CA GLU A 35 5.17 32.49 8.44
C GLU A 35 3.74 32.30 8.98
N PRO A 36 2.91 31.43 8.34
CA PRO A 36 1.57 31.14 8.80
C PRO A 36 1.59 30.16 9.99
N LYS A 37 1.83 30.67 11.20
CA LYS A 37 1.45 29.95 12.42
C LYS A 37 -0.05 30.18 12.66
N GLY A 38 -0.92 29.19 12.43
CA GLY A 38 -2.29 29.29 12.94
C GLY A 38 -3.41 28.43 12.38
N LEU A 39 -3.24 27.65 11.31
CA LEU A 39 -4.31 26.79 10.80
C LEU A 39 -4.26 25.44 11.53
N LYS A 40 -5.22 25.18 12.43
CA LYS A 40 -5.21 24.00 13.31
C LYS A 40 -6.31 22.98 12.98
N THR A 41 -7.22 23.27 12.05
CA THR A 41 -8.39 22.40 11.78
C THR A 41 -8.71 22.26 10.28
N PRO A 42 -9.23 21.09 9.83
CA PRO A 42 -9.63 20.84 8.44
C PRO A 42 -10.65 21.86 7.89
N VAL A 43 -11.54 22.37 8.74
CA VAL A 43 -12.57 23.35 8.36
C VAL A 43 -11.94 24.70 7.95
N GLN A 44 -10.88 25.12 8.66
CA GLN A 44 -10.17 26.36 8.34
C GLN A 44 -9.41 26.23 7.02
N VAL A 45 -8.83 25.07 6.74
CA VAL A 45 -8.17 24.77 5.46
C VAL A 45 -9.19 24.77 4.31
N CYS A 46 -10.35 24.13 4.47
CA CYS A 46 -11.41 24.16 3.46
C CYS A 46 -11.95 25.56 3.16
N HIS A 47 -12.10 26.41 4.19
CA HIS A 47 -12.52 27.80 3.99
C HIS A 47 -11.49 28.60 3.17
N LEU A 48 -10.20 28.40 3.44
CA LEU A 48 -9.10 29.05 2.71
C LEU A 48 -9.05 28.58 1.25
N VAL A 49 -9.15 27.26 1.02
CA VAL A 49 -9.19 26.68 -0.34
C VAL A 49 -10.35 27.23 -1.14
N ARG A 50 -11.53 27.36 -0.53
CA ARG A 50 -12.72 27.92 -1.19
C ARG A 50 -12.50 29.39 -1.56
N GLN A 51 -11.92 30.17 -0.66
CA GLN A 51 -11.66 31.60 -0.89
C GLN A 51 -10.63 31.83 -2.01
N GLU A 52 -9.60 31.00 -2.10
CA GLU A 52 -8.59 31.08 -3.17
C GLU A 52 -9.11 30.54 -4.52
N ALA A 53 -9.97 29.51 -4.51
CA ALA A 53 -10.65 29.03 -5.71
C ALA A 53 -11.61 30.08 -6.30
N GLU A 54 -12.32 30.84 -5.44
CA GLU A 54 -13.17 31.97 -5.85
C GLU A 54 -12.36 33.16 -6.41
N LEU A 55 -11.07 33.27 -6.04
CA LEU A 55 -10.13 34.28 -6.54
C LEU A 55 -9.40 33.86 -7.84
N GLY A 56 -9.72 32.68 -8.40
CA GLY A 56 -9.13 32.20 -9.65
C GLY A 56 -7.68 31.73 -9.54
N SER A 57 -7.22 31.38 -8.34
CA SER A 57 -5.88 30.83 -8.13
C SER A 57 -5.69 29.47 -8.82
N ASP A 58 -4.51 29.24 -9.39
CA ASP A 58 -4.15 27.98 -10.04
C ASP A 58 -4.23 26.80 -9.04
N PRO A 59 -5.01 25.74 -9.34
CA PRO A 59 -5.15 24.55 -8.48
C PRO A 59 -3.82 23.94 -8.03
N TYR A 60 -2.77 23.98 -8.86
CA TYR A 60 -1.46 23.41 -8.52
C TYR A 60 -0.70 24.25 -7.48
N SER A 61 -0.77 25.57 -7.58
CA SER A 61 -0.19 26.46 -6.58
C SER A 61 -0.88 26.32 -5.22
N LEU A 62 -2.21 26.14 -5.24
CA LEU A 62 -3.00 25.99 -4.03
C LEU A 62 -2.76 24.62 -3.35
N ALA A 63 -2.54 23.56 -4.14
CA ALA A 63 -2.18 22.24 -3.64
C ALA A 63 -0.83 22.23 -2.90
N ARG A 64 0.22 22.89 -3.46
CA ARG A 64 1.52 23.03 -2.78
C ARG A 64 1.43 23.83 -1.47
N GLU A 65 0.55 24.82 -1.39
CA GLU A 65 0.37 25.58 -0.14
C GLU A 65 -0.34 24.78 0.95
N VAL A 66 -1.23 23.84 0.58
CA VAL A 66 -1.89 22.93 1.51
C VAL A 66 -0.95 21.78 1.95
N GLN A 67 -0.03 21.37 1.08
CA GLN A 67 1.00 20.35 1.38
C GLN A 67 1.86 20.71 2.60
N GLY A 68 2.20 22.00 2.78
CA GLY A 68 2.95 22.48 3.96
C GLY A 68 2.16 22.43 5.28
N LEU A 69 0.86 22.09 5.24
CA LEU A 69 -0.04 22.07 6.39
C LEU A 69 -0.61 20.67 6.70
N CYS A 70 -0.47 19.71 5.79
CA CYS A 70 -1.09 18.37 5.88
C CYS A 70 -0.01 17.30 6.06
N VAL A 71 0.10 16.69 7.23
CA VAL A 71 1.16 15.72 7.57
C VAL A 71 0.58 14.34 7.96
N SER A 72 -0.71 14.07 7.72
CA SER A 72 -1.35 12.82 8.19
C SER A 72 -2.48 12.33 7.28
N TYR A 73 -2.50 11.02 7.00
CA TYR A 73 -3.60 10.33 6.30
C TYR A 73 -4.97 10.55 6.98
N LYS A 74 -5.00 10.68 8.32
CA LYS A 74 -6.22 11.04 9.07
C LYS A 74 -6.73 12.43 8.70
N PHE A 75 -5.81 13.37 8.47
CA PHE A 75 -6.15 14.74 8.07
C PHE A 75 -6.74 14.77 6.65
N ILE A 76 -6.20 13.97 5.73
CA ILE A 76 -6.69 13.86 4.34
C ILE A 76 -8.08 13.22 4.30
N LYS A 77 -8.32 12.18 5.11
CA LYS A 77 -9.65 11.56 5.25
C LYS A 77 -10.69 12.56 5.76
N GLN A 78 -10.34 13.39 6.75
CA GLN A 78 -11.21 14.46 7.25
C GLN A 78 -11.43 15.57 6.21
N LEU A 79 -10.38 15.98 5.51
CA LEU A 79 -10.45 17.00 4.46
C LEU A 79 -11.34 16.55 3.29
N HIS A 80 -11.27 15.28 2.89
CA HIS A 80 -12.12 14.72 1.84
C HIS A 80 -13.61 14.73 2.22
N VAL A 81 -13.95 14.39 3.47
CA VAL A 81 -15.35 14.47 3.96
C VAL A 81 -15.89 15.89 3.88
N VAL A 82 -15.06 16.89 4.21
CA VAL A 82 -15.46 18.31 4.14
C VAL A 82 -15.55 18.76 2.68
N ILE A 83 -14.57 18.46 1.83
CA ILE A 83 -14.56 18.85 0.42
C ILE A 83 -15.74 18.25 -0.35
N ARG A 84 -16.11 16.98 -0.11
CA ARG A 84 -17.31 16.37 -0.72
C ARG A 84 -18.60 17.10 -0.36
N ARG A 85 -18.67 17.74 0.81
CA ARG A 85 -19.85 18.49 1.27
C ARG A 85 -19.87 19.93 0.77
N THR A 86 -18.72 20.52 0.42
CA THR A 86 -18.62 21.97 0.13
C THR A 86 -18.17 22.33 -1.28
N CYS A 87 -17.59 21.42 -2.08
CA CYS A 87 -17.02 21.75 -3.39
C CYS A 87 -17.22 20.62 -4.43
N GLN A 88 -17.77 20.95 -5.60
CA GLN A 88 -17.97 20.02 -6.73
C GLN A 88 -16.70 19.82 -7.60
N CYS A 89 -15.53 20.34 -7.19
CA CYS A 89 -14.35 20.39 -8.05
C CYS A 89 -13.50 19.10 -7.98
N HIS A 90 -13.81 18.12 -8.82
CA HIS A 90 -13.05 16.85 -8.97
C HIS A 90 -11.55 17.05 -9.25
N LYS A 91 -11.16 18.18 -9.88
CA LYS A 91 -9.76 18.50 -10.21
C LYS A 91 -8.91 18.80 -8.97
N PHE A 92 -9.50 19.37 -7.93
CA PHE A 92 -8.77 19.73 -6.70
C PHE A 92 -8.41 18.50 -5.86
N LEU A 93 -9.32 17.52 -5.80
CA LEU A 93 -9.07 16.25 -5.11
C LEU A 93 -7.96 15.45 -5.78
N LYS A 94 -7.93 15.41 -7.13
CA LYS A 94 -6.83 14.79 -7.89
C LYS A 94 -5.47 15.43 -7.57
N CYS A 95 -5.41 16.75 -7.44
CA CYS A 95 -4.17 17.49 -7.17
C CYS A 95 -3.66 17.25 -5.73
N LEU A 96 -4.55 17.23 -4.74
CA LEU A 96 -4.23 16.87 -3.35
C LEU A 96 -3.73 15.44 -3.19
N ILE A 97 -4.32 14.49 -3.92
CA ILE A 97 -3.88 13.09 -3.95
C ILE A 97 -2.50 12.97 -4.61
N TRP A 98 -2.24 13.71 -5.68
CA TRP A 98 -0.95 13.67 -6.40
C TRP A 98 0.22 14.22 -5.55
N CYS A 99 -0.03 15.22 -4.70
CA CYS A 99 1.01 15.83 -3.87
C CYS A 99 1.51 14.95 -2.72
N ASP A 100 0.70 14.02 -2.18
CA ASP A 100 1.08 13.17 -1.04
C ASP A 100 1.96 11.97 -1.47
N PHE A 101 1.93 11.60 -2.75
CA PHE A 101 2.71 10.50 -3.32
C PHE A 101 3.99 10.95 -4.05
N SER A 102 4.32 12.25 -4.07
CA SER A 102 5.28 12.84 -5.01
C SER A 102 6.64 13.26 -4.44
N GLU A 103 6.91 13.26 -3.14
CA GLU A 103 8.14 13.87 -2.61
C GLU A 103 9.30 12.93 -2.23
N GLU A 104 9.15 11.60 -2.27
CA GLU A 104 10.27 10.68 -1.95
C GLU A 104 10.71 9.75 -3.10
N ASP A 105 10.20 9.92 -4.32
CA ASP A 105 10.26 8.84 -5.33
C ASP A 105 11.08 9.13 -6.59
N MET A 106 12.14 9.96 -6.54
CA MET A 106 12.88 10.30 -7.78
C MET A 106 14.39 10.05 -7.84
N TYR A 107 15.09 9.66 -6.78
CA TYR A 107 16.52 9.30 -6.92
C TYR A 107 16.94 8.17 -5.98
N ARG A 108 17.14 6.97 -6.55
CA ARG A 108 17.90 5.88 -5.91
C ARG A 108 19.34 6.37 -5.67
N ALA A 109 19.86 6.18 -4.46
CA ALA A 109 21.29 6.38 -4.20
C ALA A 109 22.10 5.30 -4.92
N ALA A 110 23.29 5.65 -5.43
CA ALA A 110 24.18 4.70 -6.13
C ALA A 110 24.49 3.46 -5.26
N ASP A 111 24.59 3.68 -3.95
CA ASP A 111 24.86 2.68 -2.93
C ASP A 111 23.76 1.60 -2.83
N GLU A 112 22.50 1.95 -3.14
CA GLU A 112 21.37 1.01 -3.14
C GLU A 112 21.39 0.10 -4.37
N ILE A 113 21.87 0.61 -5.50
CA ILE A 113 22.08 -0.17 -6.73
C ILE A 113 23.25 -1.14 -6.56
N GLU A 114 24.31 -0.70 -5.88
CA GLU A 114 25.51 -1.51 -5.65
C GLU A 114 25.26 -2.64 -4.63
N LYS A 115 24.52 -2.36 -3.54
CA LYS A 115 24.10 -3.39 -2.58
C LYS A 115 23.18 -4.45 -3.18
N GLU A 116 22.24 -4.07 -4.05
CA GLU A 116 21.38 -5.03 -4.75
C GLU A 116 22.21 -5.98 -5.63
N LYS A 117 23.24 -5.45 -6.31
CA LYS A 117 24.18 -6.27 -7.09
C LYS A 117 25.01 -7.20 -6.21
N GLU A 118 25.48 -6.75 -5.05
CA GLU A 118 26.23 -7.59 -4.11
C GLU A 118 25.37 -8.73 -3.53
N LEU A 119 24.11 -8.45 -3.16
CA LEU A 119 23.17 -9.46 -2.69
C LEU A 119 22.90 -10.53 -3.75
N LEU A 120 22.70 -10.12 -5.02
CA LEU A 120 22.52 -11.03 -6.14
C LEU A 120 23.76 -11.91 -6.41
N ILE A 121 24.97 -11.40 -6.12
CA ILE A 121 26.22 -12.14 -6.31
C ILE A 121 26.47 -13.11 -5.13
N HIS A 122 26.18 -12.71 -3.90
CA HIS A 122 26.46 -13.52 -2.72
C HIS A 122 25.51 -14.74 -2.61
N GLU A 123 24.28 -14.63 -3.13
CA GLU A 123 23.31 -15.73 -3.21
C GLU A 123 23.73 -16.85 -4.19
N ARG A 124 24.66 -16.58 -5.12
CA ARG A 124 25.09 -17.58 -6.12
C ARG A 124 26.13 -18.58 -5.59
N GLY A 125 26.62 -18.40 -4.36
CA GLY A 125 27.75 -19.15 -3.80
C GLY A 125 27.50 -19.95 -2.52
N SER A 126 26.30 -19.91 -1.92
CA SER A 126 25.97 -20.72 -0.74
C SER A 126 25.15 -21.94 -1.13
N SER A 127 25.60 -23.13 -0.72
CA SER A 127 24.90 -24.40 -0.84
C SER A 127 23.71 -24.55 0.13
N GLU A 128 23.06 -23.45 0.52
CA GLU A 128 21.76 -23.40 1.22
C GLU A 128 20.64 -23.17 0.20
N ALA A 129 20.55 -24.06 -0.78
CA ALA A 129 19.50 -23.99 -1.79
C ALA A 129 18.15 -24.37 -1.14
N ARG A 130 17.25 -23.39 -0.92
CA ARG A 130 15.84 -23.39 -1.41
C ARG A 130 14.90 -22.42 -0.70
N LEU A 131 15.07 -22.13 0.59
CA LEU A 131 14.07 -21.35 1.33
C LEU A 131 13.95 -19.91 0.82
N SER A 132 12.73 -19.47 0.47
CA SER A 132 12.44 -18.09 0.11
C SER A 132 12.15 -17.20 1.33
N VAL A 133 11.99 -17.82 2.50
CA VAL A 133 11.95 -17.18 3.82
C VAL A 133 13.01 -17.84 4.71
N ALA A 134 14.10 -17.13 4.98
CA ALA A 134 15.26 -17.65 5.68
C ALA A 134 14.91 -18.10 7.11
N PRO A 135 15.69 -19.03 7.71
CA PRO A 135 15.53 -19.42 9.11
C PRO A 135 15.53 -18.23 10.08
N GLU A 136 14.94 -18.43 11.26
CA GLU A 136 14.90 -17.39 12.30
C GLU A 136 16.30 -17.04 12.83
N MET A 137 16.52 -15.75 13.10
CA MET A 137 17.70 -15.24 13.79
C MET A 137 17.31 -14.14 14.77
N ASP A 138 18.14 -13.88 15.77
CA ASP A 138 17.94 -12.78 16.70
C ASP A 138 17.85 -11.44 15.96
N ILE A 139 16.86 -10.63 16.32
CA ILE A 139 16.56 -9.39 15.60
C ILE A 139 17.65 -8.33 15.77
N MET A 140 18.31 -8.30 16.93
CA MET A 140 19.38 -7.35 17.22
C MET A 140 20.70 -7.80 16.58
N ASP A 141 20.94 -9.11 16.50
CA ASP A 141 22.07 -9.66 15.74
C ASP A 141 21.91 -9.37 14.23
N TYR A 142 20.71 -9.55 13.68
CA TYR A 142 20.39 -9.15 12.30
C TYR A 142 20.67 -7.64 12.09
N CYS A 143 20.12 -6.79 12.96
CA CYS A 143 20.32 -5.35 12.88
C CYS A 143 21.81 -4.96 12.94
N LYS A 144 22.58 -5.56 13.85
CA LYS A 144 24.03 -5.31 13.99
C LYS A 144 24.81 -5.74 12.75
N LYS A 145 24.38 -6.81 12.10
CA LYS A 145 25.01 -7.35 10.89
C LYS A 145 24.75 -6.46 9.68
N GLU A 146 23.49 -6.08 9.43
CA GLU A 146 23.07 -5.33 8.23
C GLU A 146 23.32 -3.82 8.35
N TRP A 147 22.97 -3.23 9.50
CA TRP A 147 23.01 -1.78 9.70
C TRP A 147 24.26 -1.34 10.45
N ARG A 148 25.40 -1.34 9.74
CA ARG A 148 26.71 -0.92 10.28
C ARG A 148 26.96 0.58 10.14
N GLY A 149 27.90 1.09 10.93
CA GLY A 149 28.32 2.49 10.89
C GLY A 149 27.34 3.45 11.57
N ASN A 150 27.58 4.75 11.37
CA ASN A 150 26.92 5.85 12.10
C ASN A 150 26.18 6.82 11.17
N THR A 151 25.77 6.36 9.97
CA THR A 151 24.95 7.20 9.08
C THR A 151 23.59 7.46 9.72
N GLN A 152 22.91 8.53 9.30
CA GLN A 152 21.55 8.83 9.77
C GLN A 152 20.59 7.67 9.44
N LYS A 153 20.65 7.10 8.23
CA LYS A 153 19.86 5.93 7.81
C LYS A 153 20.14 4.73 8.72
N ALA A 154 21.41 4.38 8.97
CA ALA A 154 21.75 3.27 9.85
C ALA A 154 21.29 3.51 11.30
N THR A 155 21.39 4.74 11.80
CA THR A 155 20.91 5.11 13.14
C THR A 155 19.38 5.00 13.24
N CYS A 156 18.67 5.45 12.21
CA CYS A 156 17.21 5.33 12.11
C CYS A 156 16.77 3.86 12.13
N MET A 157 17.41 3.01 11.31
CA MET A 157 17.11 1.58 11.24
C MET A 157 17.38 0.87 12.56
N LYS A 158 18.52 1.14 13.22
CA LYS A 158 18.85 0.57 14.53
C LYS A 158 17.77 0.88 15.56
N LYS A 159 17.34 2.14 15.65
CA LYS A 159 16.26 2.54 16.56
C LYS A 159 14.93 1.88 16.21
N GLY A 160 14.63 1.75 14.92
CA GLY A 160 13.46 1.01 14.45
C GLY A 160 13.48 -0.45 14.91
N TYR A 161 14.61 -1.14 14.75
CA TYR A 161 14.80 -2.52 15.22
C TYR A 161 14.76 -2.65 16.75
N GLU A 162 15.30 -1.66 17.48
CA GLU A 162 15.20 -1.59 18.94
C GLU A 162 13.73 -1.51 19.42
N GLU A 163 12.84 -0.79 18.72
CA GLU A 163 11.41 -0.78 19.06
C GLU A 163 10.72 -2.11 18.71
N VAL A 164 11.09 -2.72 17.58
CA VAL A 164 10.53 -4.03 17.20
C VAL A 164 10.96 -5.11 18.20
N SER A 165 12.20 -5.04 18.70
CA SER A 165 12.75 -6.02 19.64
C SER A 165 12.09 -6.03 21.00
N GLN A 166 11.40 -4.94 21.38
CA GLN A 166 10.55 -4.91 22.57
C GLN A 166 9.40 -5.93 22.49
N LYS A 167 8.92 -6.25 21.28
CA LYS A 167 7.79 -7.17 21.07
C LYS A 167 8.18 -8.50 20.44
N PHE A 168 9.27 -8.55 19.69
CA PHE A 168 9.68 -9.74 18.95
C PHE A 168 11.16 -10.01 19.14
N THR A 169 11.54 -11.21 19.58
CA THR A 169 12.97 -11.53 19.80
C THR A 169 13.70 -11.86 18.50
N SER A 170 12.98 -12.24 17.46
CA SER A 170 13.58 -12.85 16.28
C SER A 170 12.96 -12.36 14.97
N ILE A 171 13.70 -12.53 13.88
CA ILE A 171 13.32 -12.11 12.54
C ILE A 171 13.64 -13.22 11.53
N ARG A 172 12.76 -13.36 10.54
CA ARG A 172 13.01 -14.16 9.33
C ARG A 172 13.14 -13.23 8.13
N ARG A 173 14.28 -13.33 7.44
CA ARG A 173 14.52 -12.55 6.21
C ARG A 173 13.71 -13.11 5.07
N VAL A 174 12.95 -12.28 4.39
CA VAL A 174 12.17 -12.70 3.22
C VAL A 174 12.95 -12.33 1.97
N ARG A 175 12.92 -13.21 0.97
CA ARG A 175 13.55 -12.93 -0.32
C ARG A 175 13.02 -11.62 -0.92
N GLY A 176 13.94 -10.70 -1.22
CA GLY A 176 13.69 -9.38 -1.79
C GLY A 176 13.44 -9.41 -3.30
N ASP A 177 12.63 -10.34 -3.79
CA ASP A 177 12.16 -10.33 -5.18
C ASP A 177 10.84 -9.55 -5.32
N ASN A 178 10.32 -9.48 -6.54
CA ASN A 178 9.07 -8.78 -6.86
C ASN A 178 7.80 -9.42 -6.26
N TYR A 179 7.93 -10.47 -5.44
CA TYR A 179 6.86 -11.06 -4.62
C TYR A 179 7.06 -10.80 -3.11
N CYS A 180 8.06 -10.02 -2.68
CA CYS A 180 8.43 -9.86 -1.26
C CYS A 180 7.24 -9.58 -0.33
N ALA A 181 6.39 -8.60 -0.65
CA ALA A 181 5.20 -8.26 0.14
C ALA A 181 4.17 -9.40 0.21
N LEU A 182 3.91 -10.07 -0.92
CA LEU A 182 3.00 -11.22 -0.99
C LEU A 182 3.55 -12.40 -0.18
N ARG A 183 4.85 -12.68 -0.32
CA ARG A 183 5.55 -13.74 0.39
C ARG A 183 5.51 -13.52 1.90
N ALA A 184 5.91 -12.33 2.36
CA ALA A 184 5.96 -12.01 3.78
C ALA A 184 4.55 -12.10 4.42
N THR A 185 3.54 -11.55 3.76
CA THR A 185 2.14 -11.59 4.21
C THR A 185 1.61 -13.01 4.26
N LEU A 186 1.77 -13.76 3.17
CA LEU A 186 1.21 -15.09 3.05
C LEU A 186 1.92 -16.09 3.98
N PHE A 187 3.24 -15.97 4.13
CA PHE A 187 4.02 -16.78 5.06
C PHE A 187 3.52 -16.63 6.49
N GLN A 188 3.35 -15.38 6.97
CA GLN A 188 2.79 -15.12 8.30
C GLN A 188 1.35 -15.61 8.44
N ALA A 189 0.51 -15.33 7.45
CA ALA A 189 -0.91 -15.71 7.50
C ALA A 189 -1.10 -17.24 7.52
N MET A 190 -0.21 -17.98 6.84
CA MET A 190 -0.24 -19.44 6.73
C MET A 190 0.53 -20.15 7.86
N SER A 191 1.46 -19.50 8.55
CA SER A 191 2.16 -20.09 9.72
C SER A 191 1.39 -19.96 11.04
N GLN A 192 0.50 -18.97 11.12
CA GLN A 192 -0.34 -18.69 12.29
C GLN A 192 -1.74 -19.34 12.36
N PRO A 193 -2.27 -20.09 11.36
CA PRO A 193 -3.69 -20.39 11.32
C PRO A 193 -4.08 -21.39 12.41
N ALA A 194 -5.13 -21.04 13.15
CA ALA A 194 -5.85 -21.98 14.00
C ALA A 194 -7.01 -22.65 13.25
N VAL A 195 -7.55 -22.00 12.20
CA VAL A 195 -8.72 -22.44 11.44
C VAL A 195 -8.59 -21.96 9.98
N LEU A 196 -9.13 -22.71 9.03
CA LEU A 196 -9.26 -22.28 7.64
C LEU A 196 -10.22 -21.07 7.56
N PRO A 197 -9.82 -19.92 6.98
CA PRO A 197 -10.70 -18.75 6.85
C PRO A 197 -12.00 -19.05 6.09
N SER A 198 -13.13 -18.46 6.51
CA SER A 198 -14.45 -18.71 5.91
C SER A 198 -14.50 -18.41 4.41
N TRP A 199 -13.76 -17.42 3.94
CA TRP A 199 -13.67 -17.08 2.52
C TRP A 199 -12.91 -18.13 1.69
N LEU A 200 -12.02 -18.92 2.30
CA LEU A 200 -11.37 -20.07 1.66
C LEU A 200 -12.24 -21.33 1.71
N GLN A 201 -13.18 -21.41 2.66
CA GLN A 201 -14.15 -22.51 2.75
C GLN A 201 -15.23 -22.41 1.67
N ASP A 202 -15.50 -21.20 1.16
CA ASP A 202 -16.54 -20.95 0.17
C ASP A 202 -16.32 -21.77 -1.12
N PRO A 203 -17.23 -22.70 -1.48
CA PRO A 203 -17.13 -23.47 -2.72
C PRO A 203 -17.10 -22.58 -3.97
N GLU A 204 -17.73 -21.40 -3.91
CA GLU A 204 -17.81 -20.43 -5.01
C GLU A 204 -16.43 -19.90 -5.42
N LEU A 205 -15.43 -19.98 -4.53
CA LEU A 205 -14.06 -19.57 -4.82
C LEU A 205 -13.49 -20.30 -6.04
N THR A 206 -13.84 -21.58 -6.22
CA THR A 206 -13.35 -22.38 -7.36
C THR A 206 -14.06 -22.09 -8.67
N LEU A 207 -15.24 -21.46 -8.63
CA LEU A 207 -16.01 -21.02 -9.79
C LEU A 207 -15.68 -19.58 -10.20
N LEU A 208 -15.02 -18.83 -9.30
CA LEU A 208 -14.66 -17.43 -9.51
C LEU A 208 -13.87 -17.17 -10.81
N PRO A 209 -12.86 -17.99 -11.18
CA PRO A 209 -12.10 -17.76 -12.40
C PRO A 209 -12.97 -17.79 -13.66
N GLU A 210 -13.87 -18.77 -13.77
CA GLU A 210 -14.79 -18.88 -14.91
C GLU A 210 -15.74 -17.69 -14.98
N LYS A 211 -16.36 -17.35 -13.84
CA LYS A 211 -17.33 -16.26 -13.75
C LYS A 211 -16.71 -14.92 -14.14
N LEU A 212 -15.53 -14.61 -13.59
CA LEU A 212 -14.86 -13.34 -13.87
C LEU A 212 -14.32 -13.27 -15.29
N ILE A 213 -13.61 -14.29 -15.76
CA ILE A 213 -12.98 -14.27 -17.09
C ILE A 213 -14.03 -14.30 -18.20
N SER A 214 -15.17 -14.97 -17.98
CA SER A 214 -16.32 -14.94 -18.89
C SER A 214 -16.97 -13.56 -18.94
N LYS A 215 -17.18 -12.92 -17.78
CA LYS A 215 -17.81 -11.58 -17.69
C LYS A 215 -16.87 -10.46 -18.18
N TYR A 216 -15.58 -10.58 -17.93
CA TYR A 216 -14.56 -9.57 -18.19
C TYR A 216 -13.44 -10.17 -19.05
N SER A 217 -13.66 -10.20 -20.36
CA SER A 217 -12.74 -10.82 -21.32
C SER A 217 -11.33 -10.22 -21.32
N TRP A 218 -11.17 -8.97 -20.88
CA TRP A 218 -9.88 -8.29 -20.75
C TRP A 218 -8.96 -8.94 -19.70
N ILE A 219 -9.49 -9.76 -18.78
CA ILE A 219 -8.68 -10.52 -17.82
C ILE A 219 -7.75 -11.51 -18.53
N LYS A 220 -8.07 -11.92 -19.77
CA LYS A 220 -7.18 -12.76 -20.61
C LYS A 220 -5.82 -12.11 -20.91
N GLN A 221 -5.65 -10.82 -20.63
CA GLN A 221 -4.37 -10.11 -20.69
C GLN A 221 -3.47 -10.41 -19.46
N TRP A 222 -3.89 -11.31 -18.58
CA TRP A 222 -3.12 -11.75 -17.42
C TRP A 222 -1.73 -12.26 -17.82
N LYS A 223 -0.71 -11.72 -17.17
CA LYS A 223 0.67 -12.20 -17.31
C LYS A 223 0.99 -13.10 -16.13
N LEU A 224 1.11 -14.40 -16.41
CA LEU A 224 1.53 -15.38 -15.42
C LEU A 224 2.98 -15.15 -15.00
N GLY A 225 3.28 -15.41 -13.73
CA GLY A 225 4.64 -15.35 -13.21
C GLY A 225 5.66 -16.18 -14.01
N LEU A 226 6.93 -15.77 -13.96
CA LEU A 226 8.03 -16.29 -14.78
C LEU A 226 8.18 -17.82 -14.75
N LYS A 227 7.80 -18.48 -13.63
CA LYS A 227 7.85 -19.94 -13.47
C LYS A 227 6.79 -20.71 -14.28
N PHE A 228 5.84 -20.00 -14.90
CA PHE A 228 4.75 -20.56 -15.69
C PHE A 228 4.83 -20.19 -17.19
N GLU A 229 5.86 -19.47 -17.61
CA GLU A 229 6.10 -19.14 -19.03
C GLU A 229 6.27 -20.42 -19.86
N GLY A 230 5.70 -20.44 -21.08
CA GLY A 230 5.77 -21.58 -22.00
C GLY A 230 4.81 -22.75 -21.72
N LYS A 231 4.07 -22.75 -20.60
CA LYS A 231 3.09 -23.80 -20.29
C LYS A 231 1.76 -23.56 -21.00
N SER A 232 1.42 -24.39 -21.98
CA SER A 232 0.17 -24.37 -22.75
C SER A 232 -1.02 -24.91 -21.94
N LYS A 233 -1.55 -24.11 -21.02
CA LYS A 233 -2.81 -24.41 -20.34
C LYS A 233 -3.68 -23.16 -20.28
N ASP A 234 -4.99 -23.36 -20.37
CA ASP A 234 -5.96 -22.27 -20.29
C ASP A 234 -5.80 -21.47 -18.99
N LEU A 235 -5.97 -20.15 -19.08
CA LEU A 235 -5.79 -19.25 -17.95
C LEU A 235 -6.78 -19.55 -16.83
N VAL A 236 -8.03 -19.88 -17.15
CA VAL A 236 -9.06 -20.21 -16.17
C VAL A 236 -8.61 -21.41 -15.34
N ASP A 237 -8.16 -22.47 -16.01
CA ASP A 237 -7.73 -23.69 -15.33
C ASP A 237 -6.49 -23.46 -14.45
N LYS A 238 -5.52 -22.67 -14.92
CA LYS A 238 -4.34 -22.33 -14.11
C LYS A 238 -4.73 -21.59 -12.83
N ILE A 239 -5.58 -20.57 -12.93
CA ILE A 239 -6.01 -19.80 -11.75
C ILE A 239 -6.85 -20.68 -10.80
N LYS A 240 -7.71 -21.56 -11.34
CA LYS A 240 -8.44 -22.54 -10.52
C LYS A 240 -7.50 -23.46 -9.75
N GLU A 241 -6.45 -23.97 -10.40
CA GLU A 241 -5.46 -24.82 -9.76
C GLU A 241 -4.70 -24.07 -8.66
N SER A 242 -4.33 -22.82 -8.92
CA SER A 242 -3.72 -21.94 -7.92
C SER A 242 -4.63 -21.71 -6.71
N LEU A 243 -5.91 -21.40 -6.92
CA LEU A 243 -6.89 -21.22 -5.82
C LEU A 243 -7.14 -22.52 -5.06
N ALA A 244 -7.24 -23.65 -5.76
CA ALA A 244 -7.40 -24.97 -5.14
C ALA A 244 -6.18 -25.36 -4.31
N LEU A 245 -4.97 -25.06 -4.81
CA LEU A 245 -3.72 -25.27 -4.08
C LEU A 245 -3.66 -24.39 -2.82
N LEU A 246 -3.99 -23.10 -2.93
CA LEU A 246 -4.05 -22.18 -1.79
C LEU A 246 -4.98 -22.72 -0.70
N ARG A 247 -6.21 -23.09 -1.07
CA ARG A 247 -7.18 -23.68 -0.15
C ARG A 247 -6.65 -24.97 0.50
N LYS A 248 -6.10 -25.88 -0.31
CA LYS A 248 -5.57 -27.17 0.16
C LYS A 248 -4.45 -26.97 1.18
N LYS A 249 -3.43 -26.16 0.83
CA LYS A 249 -2.27 -25.94 1.69
C LYS A 249 -2.66 -25.23 2.99
N TRP A 250 -3.54 -24.23 2.92
CA TRP A 250 -4.04 -23.54 4.12
C TRP A 250 -4.87 -24.46 5.03
N ALA A 251 -5.71 -25.33 4.45
CA ALA A 251 -6.48 -26.31 5.20
C ALA A 251 -5.56 -27.30 5.91
N SER A 252 -4.57 -27.86 5.21
CA SER A 252 -3.58 -28.76 5.80
C SER A 252 -2.79 -28.11 6.94
N LEU A 253 -2.46 -26.81 6.83
CA LEU A 253 -1.79 -26.08 7.91
C LEU A 253 -2.70 -25.85 9.12
N ALA A 254 -3.99 -25.56 8.90
CA ALA A 254 -4.96 -25.38 9.97
C ALA A 254 -5.26 -26.68 10.74
N GLU A 255 -5.05 -27.85 10.14
CA GLU A 255 -5.21 -29.15 10.78
C GLU A 255 -4.05 -29.50 11.74
N LEU A 256 -2.90 -28.83 11.62
CA LEU A 256 -1.72 -29.08 12.45
C LEU A 256 -1.90 -28.46 13.85
N ARG A 257 -1.64 -29.28 14.88
CA ARG A 257 -1.90 -28.91 16.28
C ARG A 257 -0.91 -27.89 16.84
N THR A 258 0.37 -28.01 16.51
CA THR A 258 1.43 -27.18 17.11
C THR A 258 1.92 -26.09 16.16
N ALA A 259 2.36 -24.97 16.72
CA ALA A 259 2.93 -23.86 15.95
C ALA A 259 4.21 -24.29 15.23
N GLU A 260 5.01 -25.16 15.86
CA GLU A 260 6.25 -25.70 15.30
C GLU A 260 5.98 -26.56 14.06
N ALA A 261 4.94 -27.42 14.11
CA ALA A 261 4.57 -28.23 12.96
C ALA A 261 4.06 -27.36 11.79
N ARG A 262 3.25 -26.33 12.09
CA ARG A 262 2.82 -25.34 11.08
C ARG A 262 4.00 -24.59 10.47
N GLN A 263 4.97 -24.22 11.29
CA GLN A 263 6.17 -23.54 10.82
C GLN A 263 7.01 -24.42 9.91
N MET A 264 7.27 -25.69 10.27
CA MET A 264 8.01 -26.62 9.42
C MET A 264 7.28 -26.86 8.08
N ALA A 265 5.95 -27.04 8.11
CA ALA A 265 5.17 -27.21 6.90
C ALA A 265 5.14 -25.94 6.02
N CYS A 266 5.16 -24.74 6.62
CA CYS A 266 5.36 -23.49 5.88
C CYS A 266 6.75 -23.41 5.26
N ASP A 267 7.79 -23.81 5.99
CA ASP A 267 9.17 -23.80 5.47
C ASP A 267 9.31 -24.73 4.26
N GLU A 268 8.65 -25.89 4.26
CA GLU A 268 8.60 -26.80 3.10
C GLU A 268 7.83 -26.22 1.90
N LEU A 269 6.84 -25.36 2.16
CA LEU A 269 6.03 -24.72 1.11
C LEU A 269 6.76 -23.55 0.46
N PHE A 270 7.52 -22.78 1.22
CA PHE A 270 8.20 -21.56 0.77
C PHE A 270 9.66 -21.84 0.37
N THR A 271 9.81 -22.65 -0.69
CA THR A 271 11.08 -23.20 -1.19
C THR A 271 11.48 -22.68 -2.57
N ASN A 272 10.89 -21.58 -3.05
CA ASN A 272 11.16 -20.99 -4.36
C ASN A 272 10.83 -21.95 -5.54
N GLU A 273 9.97 -22.94 -5.27
CA GLU A 273 9.46 -23.90 -6.23
C GLU A 273 8.06 -23.50 -6.75
N GLU A 274 7.56 -24.21 -7.75
CA GLU A 274 6.33 -23.86 -8.48
C GLU A 274 5.09 -23.68 -7.60
N GLU A 275 4.95 -24.49 -6.55
CA GLU A 275 3.81 -24.38 -5.62
C GLU A 275 3.75 -23.00 -4.97
N GLU A 276 4.88 -22.48 -4.48
CA GLU A 276 4.97 -21.15 -3.86
C GLU A 276 4.46 -20.06 -4.81
N TYR A 277 4.96 -20.06 -6.05
CA TYR A 277 4.57 -19.05 -7.05
C TYR A 277 3.11 -19.19 -7.49
N SER A 278 2.56 -20.41 -7.46
CA SER A 278 1.15 -20.64 -7.73
C SER A 278 0.26 -19.98 -6.67
N LEU A 279 0.70 -19.94 -5.40
CA LEU A 279 -0.03 -19.22 -4.35
C LEU A 279 -0.11 -17.72 -4.62
N TYR A 280 0.95 -17.13 -5.17
CA TYR A 280 0.96 -15.70 -5.51
C TYR A 280 0.00 -15.38 -6.65
N GLU A 281 -0.10 -16.25 -7.65
CA GLU A 281 -1.09 -16.09 -8.73
C GLU A 281 -2.52 -16.16 -8.19
N ALA A 282 -2.79 -17.07 -7.24
CA ALA A 282 -4.08 -17.11 -6.54
C ALA A 282 -4.38 -15.80 -5.81
N VAL A 283 -3.45 -15.30 -5.01
CA VAL A 283 -3.65 -14.06 -4.23
C VAL A 283 -3.78 -12.84 -5.13
N LYS A 284 -2.95 -12.70 -6.16
CA LYS A 284 -3.09 -11.63 -7.17
C LYS A 284 -4.47 -11.67 -7.82
N PHE A 285 -5.01 -12.85 -8.11
CA PHE A 285 -6.33 -12.98 -8.71
C PHE A 285 -7.44 -12.56 -7.74
N LEU A 286 -7.31 -12.89 -6.45
CA LEU A 286 -8.21 -12.41 -5.40
C LEU A 286 -8.15 -10.89 -5.23
N MET A 287 -6.96 -10.29 -5.33
CA MET A 287 -6.78 -8.85 -5.36
C MET A 287 -7.51 -8.22 -6.56
N LEU A 288 -7.38 -8.81 -7.76
CA LEU A 288 -8.11 -8.34 -8.94
C LEU A 288 -9.63 -8.44 -8.74
N ASN A 289 -10.13 -9.58 -8.26
CA ASN A 289 -11.55 -9.74 -7.94
C ASN A 289 -12.04 -8.64 -7.00
N ARG A 290 -11.29 -8.41 -5.92
CA ARG A 290 -11.68 -7.42 -4.92
C ARG A 290 -11.64 -5.99 -5.47
N ALA A 291 -10.69 -5.70 -6.35
CA ALA A 291 -10.63 -4.42 -7.06
C ALA A 291 -11.85 -4.22 -7.98
N ILE A 292 -12.27 -5.26 -8.71
CA ILE A 292 -13.48 -5.22 -9.55
C ILE A 292 -14.72 -4.96 -8.69
N GLU A 293 -14.89 -5.66 -7.56
CA GLU A 293 -16.01 -5.45 -6.64
C GLU A 293 -16.06 -4.01 -6.13
N LEU A 294 -14.93 -3.49 -5.68
CA LEU A 294 -14.82 -2.12 -5.16
C LEU A 294 -15.06 -1.06 -6.25
N TYR A 295 -14.63 -1.33 -7.48
CA TYR A 295 -14.90 -0.45 -8.61
C TYR A 295 -16.39 -0.47 -8.98
N ASP A 296 -16.99 -1.65 -9.12
CA ASP A 296 -18.41 -1.83 -9.41
C ASP A 296 -19.31 -1.19 -8.32
N ASP A 297 -18.94 -1.33 -7.05
CA ASP A 297 -19.66 -0.73 -5.92
C ASP A 297 -19.58 0.80 -5.97
N LYS A 298 -18.40 1.36 -6.28
CA LYS A 298 -18.22 2.80 -6.50
C LYS A 298 -19.08 3.31 -7.66
N GLU A 299 -19.08 2.62 -8.79
CA GLU A 299 -19.88 3.00 -9.97
C GLU A 299 -21.39 2.96 -9.69
N LYS A 300 -21.82 2.06 -8.79
CA LYS A 300 -23.21 1.98 -8.29
C LYS A 300 -23.52 3.00 -7.19
N GLY A 301 -22.59 3.88 -6.84
CA GLY A 301 -22.76 4.90 -5.80
C GLY A 301 -22.80 4.32 -4.37
N ARG A 302 -22.34 3.09 -4.16
CA ARG A 302 -22.24 2.48 -2.83
C ARG A 302 -21.03 3.05 -2.07
N GLU A 303 -21.06 2.90 -0.76
CA GLU A 303 -19.91 3.25 0.07
C GLU A 303 -18.75 2.28 -0.19
N VAL A 304 -17.55 2.84 -0.37
CA VAL A 304 -16.32 2.08 -0.58
C VAL A 304 -15.22 2.62 0.33
N PRO A 305 -14.28 1.78 0.78
CA PRO A 305 -13.13 2.24 1.55
C PRO A 305 -12.32 3.29 0.81
N PHE A 306 -11.82 4.29 1.53
CA PHE A 306 -11.13 5.43 0.89
C PHE A 306 -9.88 5.02 0.08
N PHE A 307 -9.16 3.96 0.50
CA PHE A 307 -8.02 3.46 -0.27
C PHE A 307 -8.40 3.05 -1.70
N SER A 308 -9.62 2.55 -1.95
CA SER A 308 -10.03 2.16 -3.30
C SER A 308 -10.25 3.39 -4.19
N VAL A 309 -10.67 4.51 -3.60
CA VAL A 309 -10.74 5.80 -4.29
C VAL A 309 -9.34 6.22 -4.72
N LEU A 310 -8.34 6.07 -3.85
CA LEU A 310 -6.94 6.38 -4.15
C LEU A 310 -6.36 5.43 -5.21
N LEU A 311 -6.62 4.13 -5.07
CA LEU A 311 -6.20 3.08 -6.01
C LEU A 311 -6.61 3.42 -7.44
N PHE A 312 -7.88 3.83 -7.63
CA PHE A 312 -8.46 4.20 -8.92
C PHE A 312 -8.32 5.69 -9.29
N ALA A 313 -7.69 6.51 -8.44
CA ALA A 313 -7.36 7.90 -8.78
C ALA A 313 -6.04 8.02 -9.55
N ARG A 314 -5.18 6.98 -9.50
CA ARG A 314 -3.92 6.92 -10.24
C ARG A 314 -4.17 6.88 -11.75
N ASP A 315 -3.41 7.65 -12.51
CA ASP A 315 -3.53 7.72 -13.98
C ASP A 315 -3.20 6.38 -14.66
N THR A 316 -2.40 5.52 -14.02
CA THR A 316 -2.03 4.18 -14.49
C THR A 316 -2.94 3.07 -13.98
N SER A 317 -3.96 3.37 -13.18
CA SER A 317 -4.84 2.39 -12.55
C SER A 317 -6.27 2.92 -12.42
N SER A 318 -6.76 3.69 -13.40
CA SER A 318 -8.08 4.35 -13.28
C SER A 318 -9.29 3.39 -13.33
N ASP A 319 -9.07 2.15 -13.79
CA ASP A 319 -10.05 1.06 -13.83
C ASP A 319 -9.37 -0.30 -13.52
N PRO A 320 -10.13 -1.38 -13.23
CA PRO A 320 -9.55 -2.69 -12.91
C PRO A 320 -8.71 -3.31 -14.04
N GLY A 321 -8.99 -2.97 -15.31
CA GLY A 321 -8.19 -3.42 -16.44
C GLY A 321 -6.82 -2.75 -16.52
N GLN A 322 -6.75 -1.46 -16.17
CA GLN A 322 -5.49 -0.74 -16.02
C GLN A 322 -4.70 -1.22 -14.81
N LEU A 323 -5.37 -1.46 -13.67
CA LEU A 323 -4.76 -2.10 -12.50
C LEU A 323 -4.11 -3.43 -12.89
N LEU A 324 -4.82 -4.27 -13.65
CA LEU A 324 -4.26 -5.54 -14.13
C LEU A 324 -3.01 -5.32 -15.00
N ARG A 325 -3.13 -4.55 -16.09
CA ARG A 325 -2.04 -4.42 -17.08
C ARG A 325 -0.80 -3.74 -16.53
N ASN A 326 -0.99 -2.65 -15.79
CA ASN A 326 0.08 -1.74 -15.42
C ASN A 326 0.68 -2.05 -14.04
N HIS A 327 -0.05 -2.78 -13.18
CA HIS A 327 0.38 -3.06 -11.81
C HIS A 327 0.43 -4.55 -11.52
N LEU A 328 -0.71 -5.26 -11.47
CA LEU A 328 -0.72 -6.68 -11.07
C LEU A 328 0.09 -7.59 -12.00
N ASN A 329 0.12 -7.31 -13.31
CA ASN A 329 0.98 -8.03 -14.27
C ASN A 329 2.47 -7.74 -14.08
N GLN A 330 2.83 -6.67 -13.37
CA GLN A 330 4.21 -6.30 -13.06
C GLN A 330 4.69 -6.95 -11.75
N VAL A 331 3.75 -7.24 -10.83
CA VAL A 331 4.01 -7.96 -9.58
C VAL A 331 4.59 -9.34 -9.89
N GLY A 332 5.84 -9.53 -9.46
CA GLY A 332 6.63 -10.74 -9.73
C GLY A 332 7.51 -10.71 -10.97
N HIS A 333 7.47 -9.63 -11.76
CA HIS A 333 8.28 -9.45 -12.96
C HIS A 333 9.22 -8.26 -12.85
N THR A 334 8.66 -7.06 -12.74
CA THR A 334 9.39 -5.79 -12.85
C THR A 334 9.23 -4.89 -11.61
N GLY A 335 8.25 -5.17 -10.74
CA GLY A 335 8.04 -4.45 -9.49
C GLY A 335 7.28 -5.27 -8.46
N GLY A 336 7.31 -4.82 -7.20
CA GLY A 336 6.50 -5.36 -6.10
C GLY A 336 5.14 -4.66 -5.98
N LEU A 337 4.44 -4.89 -4.86
CA LEU A 337 3.22 -4.16 -4.53
C LEU A 337 3.55 -2.72 -4.13
N GLU A 338 2.76 -1.76 -4.61
CA GLU A 338 2.79 -0.39 -4.10
C GLU A 338 2.05 -0.28 -2.76
N GLN A 339 2.29 0.80 -2.01
CA GLN A 339 1.70 1.00 -0.68
C GLN A 339 0.16 0.96 -0.69
N VAL A 340 -0.48 1.56 -1.70
CA VAL A 340 -1.96 1.53 -1.82
C VAL A 340 -2.48 0.11 -2.11
N GLU A 341 -1.65 -0.74 -2.70
CA GLU A 341 -1.99 -2.13 -3.04
C GLU A 341 -1.84 -3.07 -1.84
N MET A 342 -1.10 -2.69 -0.80
CA MET A 342 -1.11 -3.39 0.49
C MET A 342 -2.50 -3.39 1.15
N PHE A 343 -3.28 -2.31 0.98
CA PHE A 343 -4.69 -2.31 1.38
C PHE A 343 -5.51 -3.31 0.56
N LEU A 344 -5.28 -3.37 -0.75
CA LEU A 344 -5.99 -4.32 -1.61
C LEU A 344 -5.64 -5.76 -1.25
N LEU A 345 -4.37 -6.05 -0.94
CA LEU A 345 -3.91 -7.34 -0.44
C LEU A 345 -4.63 -7.71 0.86
N ALA A 346 -4.61 -6.82 1.85
CA ALA A 346 -5.29 -7.02 3.13
C ALA A 346 -6.78 -7.36 2.94
N TYR A 347 -7.48 -6.65 2.05
CA TYR A 347 -8.87 -6.93 1.72
C TYR A 347 -9.08 -8.24 0.94
N ALA A 348 -8.14 -8.62 0.08
CA ALA A 348 -8.22 -9.86 -0.70
C ALA A 348 -8.10 -11.10 0.18
N VAL A 349 -7.16 -11.11 1.14
CA VAL A 349 -6.95 -12.24 2.05
C VAL A 349 -7.68 -12.11 3.39
N ARG A 350 -8.37 -10.98 3.63
CA ARG A 350 -9.09 -10.66 4.87
C ARG A 350 -8.21 -10.77 6.12
N HIS A 351 -7.01 -10.19 6.05
CA HIS A 351 -6.07 -10.09 7.16
C HIS A 351 -5.74 -8.63 7.43
N THR A 352 -5.53 -8.31 8.70
CA THR A 352 -4.99 -7.02 9.12
C THR A 352 -3.46 -7.10 9.02
N ILE A 353 -2.87 -6.32 8.13
CA ILE A 353 -1.41 -6.30 7.94
C ILE A 353 -0.85 -5.11 8.71
N GLN A 354 -0.18 -5.38 9.82
CA GLN A 354 0.55 -4.38 10.60
C GLN A 354 2.01 -4.34 10.13
N VAL A 355 2.50 -3.17 9.73
CA VAL A 355 3.86 -3.01 9.20
C VAL A 355 4.63 -1.98 10.01
N TYR A 356 5.76 -2.41 10.57
CA TYR A 356 6.79 -1.52 11.11
C TYR A 356 7.60 -0.92 9.95
N ARG A 357 7.31 0.32 9.55
CA ARG A 357 8.04 1.05 8.49
C ARG A 357 9.24 1.76 9.10
N LEU A 358 10.39 1.09 9.10
CA LEU A 358 11.58 1.56 9.83
C LEU A 358 12.13 2.88 9.28
N SER A 359 12.00 3.12 7.97
CA SER A 359 12.32 4.40 7.33
C SER A 359 11.51 5.58 7.87
N LYS A 360 10.34 5.30 8.48
CA LYS A 360 9.43 6.28 9.09
C LYS A 360 9.55 6.32 10.61
N TYR A 361 10.63 5.82 11.20
CA TYR A 361 10.87 5.92 12.64
C TYR A 361 10.83 7.38 13.12
N GLY A 362 10.17 7.60 14.25
CA GLY A 362 9.95 8.94 14.83
C GLY A 362 8.77 9.71 14.24
N THR A 363 8.00 9.11 13.31
CA THR A 363 6.73 9.68 12.80
C THR A 363 5.54 8.81 13.20
N GLU A 364 4.33 9.29 12.94
CA GLU A 364 3.11 8.49 13.15
C GLU A 364 2.97 7.31 12.19
N GLU A 365 3.73 7.28 11.08
CA GLU A 365 3.70 6.20 10.10
C GLU A 365 4.65 5.05 10.45
N PHE A 366 5.43 5.15 11.54
CA PHE A 366 6.34 4.09 11.98
C PHE A 366 5.63 2.74 12.08
N ILE A 367 4.37 2.72 12.51
CA ILE A 367 3.49 1.56 12.40
C ILE A 367 2.31 1.94 11.51
N THR A 368 2.23 1.32 10.33
CA THR A 368 1.08 1.48 9.43
C THR A 368 0.27 0.18 9.43
N VAL A 369 -1.05 0.31 9.51
CA VAL A 369 -1.99 -0.83 9.54
C VAL A 369 -2.85 -0.82 8.28
N TYR A 370 -2.88 -1.95 7.59
CA TYR A 370 -3.65 -2.18 6.37
C TYR A 370 -4.76 -3.22 6.63
N PRO A 371 -6.05 -2.85 6.52
CA PRO A 371 -6.56 -1.49 6.41
C PRO A 371 -6.58 -0.74 7.75
N THR A 372 -6.68 0.59 7.69
CA THR A 372 -6.65 1.47 8.87
C THR A 372 -7.75 1.14 9.88
N ASP A 373 -8.95 0.82 9.40
CA ASP A 373 -10.12 0.47 10.21
C ASP A 373 -10.52 -0.98 9.91
N ALA A 374 -9.64 -1.93 10.26
CA ALA A 374 -9.87 -3.35 9.98
C ALA A 374 -11.04 -3.94 10.80
N PRO A 375 -11.84 -4.85 10.22
CA PRO A 375 -12.79 -5.64 10.99
C PRO A 375 -12.11 -6.39 12.13
N ARG A 376 -12.76 -6.44 13.30
CA ARG A 376 -12.17 -7.01 14.53
C ARG A 376 -11.91 -8.51 14.43
N ASP A 377 -12.60 -9.20 13.53
CA ASP A 377 -12.49 -10.64 13.28
C ASP A 377 -11.35 -10.99 12.33
N TRP A 378 -10.69 -10.01 11.69
CA TRP A 378 -9.56 -10.28 10.80
C TRP A 378 -8.30 -10.62 11.60
N PRO A 379 -7.65 -11.77 11.34
CA PRO A 379 -6.37 -12.10 11.95
C PRO A 379 -5.31 -11.04 11.62
N VAL A 380 -4.42 -10.76 12.57
CA VAL A 380 -3.35 -9.77 12.40
C VAL A 380 -2.07 -10.48 12.02
N VAL A 381 -1.43 -10.04 10.94
CA VAL A 381 -0.05 -10.39 10.60
C VAL A 381 0.85 -9.18 10.78
N THR A 382 2.02 -9.39 11.36
CA THR A 382 3.00 -8.31 11.57
C THR A 382 4.18 -8.50 10.64
N LEU A 383 4.60 -7.42 9.96
CA LEU A 383 5.75 -7.34 9.07
C LEU A 383 6.67 -6.19 9.50
N ILE A 384 7.92 -6.22 9.04
CA ILE A 384 8.88 -5.12 9.13
C ILE A 384 9.22 -4.69 7.70
N ALA A 385 9.17 -3.40 7.41
CA ALA A 385 9.56 -2.85 6.12
C ALA A 385 10.72 -1.87 6.33
N GLU A 386 11.90 -2.19 5.80
CA GLU A 386 13.05 -1.28 5.82
C GLU A 386 12.85 -0.12 4.83
N ASP A 387 12.19 -0.42 3.71
CA ASP A 387 11.68 0.51 2.73
C ASP A 387 10.33 -0.01 2.19
N ASP A 388 9.71 0.68 1.23
CA ASP A 388 8.39 0.29 0.73
C ASP A 388 8.39 -0.98 -0.15
N ARG A 389 9.54 -1.65 -0.36
CA ARG A 389 9.71 -2.81 -1.24
C ARG A 389 10.16 -4.07 -0.49
N HIS A 390 10.94 -3.91 0.57
CA HIS A 390 11.58 -5.03 1.28
C HIS A 390 10.92 -5.27 2.64
N TYR A 391 10.22 -6.39 2.73
CA TYR A 391 9.48 -6.82 3.91
C TYR A 391 10.19 -7.99 4.58
N ASN A 392 10.33 -7.96 5.90
CA ASN A 392 10.78 -9.07 6.73
C ASN A 392 9.69 -9.48 7.72
N VAL A 393 9.85 -10.66 8.32
CA VAL A 393 8.86 -11.23 9.23
C VAL A 393 9.41 -11.26 10.67
N PRO A 394 8.88 -10.44 11.60
CA PRO A 394 9.16 -10.61 13.02
C PRO A 394 8.47 -11.88 13.55
N VAL A 395 9.18 -12.63 14.39
CA VAL A 395 8.71 -13.87 15.01
C VAL A 395 9.10 -13.90 16.50
N ARG A 396 8.50 -14.83 17.26
CA ARG A 396 8.69 -15.02 18.71
C ARG A 396 8.31 -13.78 19.52
N VAL A 397 7.04 -13.71 19.92
CA VAL A 397 6.54 -12.62 20.77
C VAL A 397 7.23 -12.67 22.13
N CYS A 398 7.76 -11.53 22.59
CA CYS A 398 8.32 -11.41 23.93
C CYS A 398 7.21 -11.64 24.97
N GLU A 399 7.39 -12.59 25.88
CA GLU A 399 6.56 -12.66 27.09
C GLU A 399 7.03 -11.55 28.04
N GLU A 400 6.18 -10.55 28.30
CA GLU A 400 6.40 -9.59 29.39
C GLU A 400 6.38 -10.36 30.72
N THR A 401 7.55 -10.80 31.15
CA THR A 401 7.76 -11.17 32.55
C THR A 401 7.87 -9.88 33.33
N SER A 402 6.73 -9.45 33.89
CA SER A 402 6.72 -8.44 34.94
C SER A 402 7.51 -9.01 36.13
N LEU A 403 8.74 -8.52 36.32
CA LEU A 403 9.58 -8.83 37.48
C LEU A 403 9.12 -8.06 38.71
#